data_AF-A0A382M8H7-F1
#
_entry.id   AF-A0A382M8H7-F1
#
_cell.length_a   1.000
_cell.length_b   1.000
_cell.length_c   1.000
_cell.angle_alpha   90.00
_cell.angle_beta   90.00
_cell.angle_gamma   90.00
#
_symmetry.space_group_name_H-M   'P 1'
#
loop_
_entity.id
_entity.type
_entity.pdbx_description
1 polymer ?
#
loop_
_entity_poly.entity_id
_entity_poly.type
_entity_poly.pdbx_seq_one_letter_code
_entity_poly.pdbx_strand_id
1 'polypeptide(L)' 'MPGTVDLAEQVFGMPARIGTPRRVSGLAESATAPMHSTGIGLIMYGMEPHHHKEWNGYLGNSFICRMASRMKQWFEDLR' A
#
# COMPACT_ATOMS: atom_id res chain seq x y z
N MET A 1 6.62 2.91 -15.62
CA MET A 1 7.75 3.04 -16.54
C MET A 1 7.45 2.18 -17.77
N PRO A 2 7.72 2.68 -18.99
CA PRO A 2 7.60 1.87 -20.20
C PRO A 2 8.50 0.63 -20.09
N GLY A 3 8.04 -0.54 -20.53
CA GLY A 3 8.83 -1.79 -20.57
C GLY A 3 9.00 -2.56 -19.26
N THR A 4 8.56 -2.03 -18.11
CA THR A 4 8.68 -2.74 -16.82
C THR A 4 7.78 -3.97 -16.74
N VAL A 5 6.62 -3.93 -17.40
CA VAL A 5 5.71 -5.09 -17.46
C VAL A 5 6.35 -6.19 -18.31
N ASP A 6 6.84 -5.87 -19.50
CA ASP A 6 7.48 -6.82 -20.41
C ASP A 6 8.69 -7.51 -19.76
N LEU A 7 9.50 -6.75 -19.00
CA LEU A 7 10.61 -7.31 -18.22
C LEU A 7 10.12 -8.25 -17.13
N ALA A 8 9.07 -7.88 -16.40
CA ALA A 8 8.49 -8.75 -15.38
C ALA A 8 7.95 -10.06 -15.99
N GLU A 9 7.31 -10.00 -17.16
CA GLU A 9 6.83 -11.20 -17.85
C GLU A 9 7.99 -12.11 -18.26
N GLN A 10 9.07 -11.55 -18.79
CA GLN A 10 10.27 -12.31 -19.17
C GLN A 10 10.97 -12.97 -17.97
N VAL A 11 11.11 -12.24 -16.85
CA VAL A 11 11.79 -12.74 -15.66
C VAL A 11 10.96 -13.79 -14.93
N PHE A 12 9.66 -13.56 -14.78
CA PHE A 12 8.79 -14.41 -13.98
C PHE A 12 8.11 -15.53 -14.77
N GLY A 13 8.16 -15.50 -16.11
CA GLY A 13 7.55 -16.51 -16.98
C GLY A 13 6.03 -16.58 -16.85
N MET A 14 5.39 -15.50 -16.41
CA MET A 14 3.96 -15.41 -16.14
C MET A 14 3.41 -14.04 -16.56
N PRO A 15 2.11 -13.92 -16.90
CA PRO A 15 1.52 -12.64 -17.29
C PRO A 15 1.63 -11.62 -16.15
N ALA A 16 2.12 -10.43 -16.47
CA ALA A 16 2.30 -9.34 -15.51
C ALA A 16 1.40 -8.16 -15.89
N ARG A 17 1.04 -7.34 -14.90
CA ARG A 17 0.24 -6.12 -15.14
C ARG A 17 0.52 -5.07 -14.09
N ILE A 18 0.24 -3.82 -14.44
CA ILE A 18 0.27 -2.71 -13.49
C ILE A 18 -0.91 -2.86 -12.52
N GLY A 19 -0.61 -2.87 -11.22
CA GLY A 19 -1.62 -2.88 -10.17
C GLY A 19 -2.18 -1.47 -9.93
N THR A 20 -3.50 -1.33 -9.99
CA THR A 20 -4.23 -0.12 -9.61
C THR A 20 -5.13 -0.40 -8.40
N PRO A 21 -5.42 0.61 -7.56
CA PRO A 21 -6.33 0.45 -6.43
C PRO A 21 -7.72 0.03 -6.94
N ARG A 22 -8.30 -0.99 -6.28
CA ARG A 22 -9.63 -1.54 -6.60
C ARG A 22 -10.56 -1.34 -5.41
N ARG A 23 -11.87 -1.35 -5.63
CA ARG A 23 -12.92 -1.18 -4.60
C ARG A 23 -12.98 0.23 -3.95
N VAL A 24 -12.50 1.24 -4.66
CA VAL A 24 -12.71 2.66 -4.31
C VAL A 24 -13.89 3.21 -5.11
N SER A 25 -14.88 3.80 -4.43
CA SER A 25 -16.00 4.53 -5.03
C SER A 25 -16.06 5.95 -4.48
N GLY A 26 -16.53 6.90 -5.28
CA GLY A 26 -16.68 8.31 -4.86
C GLY A 26 -15.38 9.13 -4.75
N LEU A 27 -14.23 8.57 -5.18
CA LEU A 27 -12.96 9.30 -5.28
C LEU A 27 -12.75 9.89 -6.67
N ALA A 28 -11.96 10.95 -6.75
CA ALA A 28 -11.50 11.52 -8.01
C ALA A 28 -10.74 10.47 -8.84
N GLU A 29 -10.88 10.53 -10.18
CA GLU A 29 -10.24 9.60 -11.11
C GLU A 29 -8.71 9.55 -10.93
N SER A 30 -8.10 10.67 -10.53
CA SER A 30 -6.67 10.75 -10.19
C SER A 30 -6.24 9.75 -9.11
N ALA A 31 -7.11 9.44 -8.16
CA ALA A 31 -6.82 8.50 -7.08
C ALA A 31 -6.78 7.04 -7.55
N THR A 32 -7.25 6.73 -8.76
CA THR A 32 -7.12 5.39 -9.36
C THR A 32 -5.75 5.13 -9.98
N ALA A 33 -4.85 6.12 -9.96
CA ALA A 33 -3.49 5.95 -10.44
C ALA A 33 -2.72 4.92 -9.58
N PRO A 34 -1.85 4.10 -10.20
CA PRO A 34 -1.12 3.03 -9.51
C PRO A 34 -0.21 3.51 -8.37
N MET A 35 0.20 4.78 -8.42
CA MET A 35 0.97 5.45 -7.36
C MET A 35 0.22 5.57 -6.03
N HIS A 36 -1.13 5.54 -6.05
CA HIS A 36 -1.96 5.62 -4.84
C HIS A 36 -2.37 4.25 -4.28
N SER A 37 -2.00 3.15 -4.95
CA SER A 37 -2.38 1.78 -4.57
C SER A 37 -2.04 1.45 -3.12
N THR A 38 -0.84 1.82 -2.67
CA THR A 38 -0.37 1.50 -1.31
C THR A 38 -1.16 2.26 -0.24
N GLY A 39 -1.35 3.57 -0.43
CA GLY A 39 -2.07 4.40 0.54
C GLY A 39 -3.54 3.99 0.66
N ILE A 40 -4.21 3.76 -0.47
CA ILE A 40 -5.60 3.30 -0.51
C ILE A 40 -5.73 1.93 0.15
N GLY A 41 -4.79 1.01 -0.13
CA GLY A 41 -4.78 -0.32 0.49
C GLY A 41 -4.64 -0.26 2.01
N LEU A 42 -3.79 0.63 2.54
CA LEU A 42 -3.62 0.83 3.98
C LEU A 42 -4.90 1.37 4.64
N ILE A 43 -5.58 2.32 3.97
CA ILE A 43 -6.85 2.86 4.47
C ILE A 43 -7.92 1.77 4.50
N MET A 44 -8.07 1.01 3.40
CA MET A 44 -9.01 -0.11 3.34
C MET A 44 -8.73 -1.15 4.42
N TYR A 45 -7.46 -1.50 4.62
CA TYR A 45 -7.04 -2.42 5.67
C TYR A 45 -7.41 -1.93 7.07
N GLY A 46 -7.20 -0.63 7.35
CA GLY A 46 -7.60 -0.04 8.64
C GLY A 46 -9.11 0.08 8.84
N MET A 47 -9.88 0.17 7.75
CA MET A 47 -11.35 0.19 7.79
C MET A 47 -11.97 -1.21 7.90
N GLU A 48 -11.24 -2.27 7.54
CA GLU A 48 -11.75 -3.63 7.57
C GLU A 48 -11.87 -4.11 9.02
N PRO A 49 -13.08 -4.43 9.52
CA PRO A 49 -13.27 -4.84 10.90
C PRO A 49 -12.69 -6.24 11.11
N HIS A 50 -11.46 -6.32 11.63
CA HIS A 50 -10.88 -7.59 12.02
C HIS A 50 -11.66 -8.18 13.19
N HIS A 51 -12.37 -9.30 12.95
CA HIS A 51 -13.15 -10.05 13.93
C HIS A 51 -12.35 -10.73 15.06
N HIS A 52 -11.13 -10.28 15.36
CA HIS A 52 -10.30 -10.87 16.42
C HIS A 52 -9.66 -9.82 17.33
N LYS A 53 -10.15 -9.84 18.58
CA LYS A 53 -9.56 -9.30 19.82
C LYS A 53 -9.24 -7.81 19.82
N GLU A 54 -10.10 -7.07 20.52
CA GLU A 54 -9.78 -5.89 21.33
C GLU A 54 -8.57 -5.08 20.83
N TRP A 55 -8.76 -4.36 19.72
CA TRP A 55 -7.84 -3.31 19.33
C TRP A 55 -7.98 -2.15 20.32
N ASN A 56 -7.31 -2.27 21.47
CA ASN A 56 -7.22 -1.19 22.43
C ASN A 56 -6.39 -0.06 21.77
N GLY A 57 -6.99 1.12 21.57
CA GLY A 57 -6.44 2.21 20.73
C GLY A 57 -4.99 2.63 21.07
N TYR A 58 -4.54 2.34 22.29
CA TYR A 58 -3.15 2.52 22.74
C TYR A 58 -2.13 1.64 22.00
N LEU A 59 -2.44 0.37 21.71
CA LEU A 59 -1.55 -0.55 20.96
C LEU A 59 -1.44 -0.16 19.48
N GLY A 60 -2.54 0.34 18.89
CA GLY A 60 -2.56 0.84 17.51
C GLY A 60 -1.64 2.04 17.31
N ASN A 61 -1.73 3.03 18.19
CA ASN A 61 -0.89 4.23 18.10
C ASN A 61 0.61 3.87 18.25
N SER A 62 0.96 3.00 19.20
CA SER A 62 2.35 2.54 19.35
C SER A 62 2.88 1.78 18.12
N PHE A 63 2.04 0.99 17.45
CA PHE A 63 2.43 0.25 16.25
C PHE A 63 2.66 1.20 15.05
N ILE A 64 1.76 2.17 14.84
CA ILE A 64 1.89 3.17 13.77
C ILE A 64 3.13 4.03 14.00
N CYS A 65 3.38 4.50 15.23
CA CYS A 65 4.60 5.25 15.56
C CYS A 65 5.85 4.42 15.27
N ARG A 66 5.87 3.12 15.62
CA ARG A 66 7.00 2.23 15.35
C ARG A 66 7.23 2.04 13.85
N MET A 67 6.16 1.88 13.06
CA MET A 67 6.27 1.79 11.60
C MET A 67 6.77 3.11 10.98
N ALA A 68 6.25 4.25 11.43
CA ALA A 68 6.66 5.57 10.95
C ALA A 68 8.15 5.83 11.21
N SER A 69 8.67 5.42 12.37
CA SER A 69 10.11 5.50 12.65
C SER A 69 10.96 4.66 11.68
N ARG A 70 10.50 3.46 11.30
CA ARG A 70 11.22 2.63 10.33
C ARG A 70 11.17 3.22 8.92
N MET A 71 10.04 3.78 8.52
CA MET A 71 9.92 4.47 7.22
C MET A 71 10.79 5.72 7.16
N LYS A 72 10.89 6.48 8.26
CA LYS A 72 11.82 7.61 8.36
C LYS A 72 13.27 7.17 8.13
N GLN A 73 13.69 6.08 8.76
CA GLN A 73 15.03 5.53 8.55
C GLN A 73 15.30 5.18 7.08
N TRP A 74 14.35 4.54 6.39
CA TRP A 74 14.51 4.22 4.96
C TRP A 74 14.64 5.47 4.07
N PHE A 75 13.92 6.54 4.41
CA PHE A 75 14.02 7.81 3.68
C PHE A 75 15.34 8.54 3.97
N GLU A 76 15.88 8.41 5.17
CA GLU A 76 17.21 8.92 5.51
C GLU A 76 18.30 8.13 4.79
N ASP A 77 18.17 6.81 4.67
CA ASP A 77 19.11 5.95 3.93
C ASP A 77 19.07 6.18 2.40
N LEU A 78 17.98 6.76 1.87
CA LEU A 78 17.80 7.09 0.45
C LEU A 78 18.33 8.48 0.06
N ARG A 79 18.85 9.25 1.03
CA ARG A 79 19.42 10.59 0.83
C ARG A 79 20.95 10.53 0.75
#